data_AF-A0A6A3JG89-F1
#
_entry.id   AF-A0A6A3JG89-F1
#
_cell.length_a   1.000
_cell.length_b   1.000
_cell.length_c   1.000
_cell.angle_alpha   90.00
_cell.angle_beta   90.00
_cell.angle_gamma   90.00
#
_symmetry.space_group_name_H-M   'P 1'
#
loop_
_entity.id
_entity.type
_entity.pdbx_description
1 polymer ?
#
loop_
_entity_poly.entity_id
_entity_poly.type
_entity_poly.pdbx_seq_one_letter_code
_entity_poly.pdbx_strand_id
1 'polypeptide(L)'
;KDVQHILSTNFNNYVKPQGFLDAFQEIFENSFFAVNHHPQAPDAGAGWRLQRKVAAKVFTTANFRTFTEQVFARHGEETLVTARAEAMKARARDGQSQSKDESFRCDMQEISARYTVNSIFDVAFGLPLSEIEGTENFAEHMSFVNKHCAQRLFVKQYYKLLRWVMPSERELQRCTREVQAVADTILLRRLQESEEKINTRSDLLSLFIRKARERAPEAMGLFKLLASALGIKKTQVRILVVGLDNSGKTTLVNHLKPKKSQAREVVPTIGFQVEEFTKSNLNFTVFDMSGQSRYRNLWENYYSDVQAIIYVLDSTDTIRMCVAKDELEQLVEHKELASKKVPILFFANKMDLPNALTPVECMQMLELDSLGSKSWHITASNAVTGRGVEEGIEWLADQFAKGKSRK
;
A
#
# COMPACT_ATOMS: atom_id res chain seq x y z
N LYS A 1 0.80 -4.92 34.59
CA LYS A 1 2.19 -5.37 34.83
C LYS A 1 2.58 -6.51 33.86
N ASP A 2 1.64 -7.37 33.48
CA ASP A 2 1.92 -8.56 32.65
C ASP A 2 2.29 -8.25 31.19
N VAL A 3 1.62 -7.29 30.55
CA VAL A 3 1.97 -6.89 29.16
C VAL A 3 3.38 -6.31 29.10
N GLN A 4 3.75 -5.44 30.05
CA GLN A 4 5.11 -4.94 30.17
C GLN A 4 6.09 -6.08 30.44
N HIS A 5 5.75 -7.00 31.35
CA HIS A 5 6.59 -8.15 31.66
C HIS A 5 6.89 -9.05 30.45
N ILE A 6 5.87 -9.34 29.64
CA ILE A 6 5.97 -10.12 28.39
C ILE A 6 6.76 -9.35 27.32
N LEU A 7 6.48 -8.06 27.14
CA LEU A 7 7.08 -7.24 26.09
C LEU A 7 8.47 -6.68 26.44
N SER A 8 8.88 -6.64 27.71
CA SER A 8 10.16 -6.05 28.12
C SER A 8 11.13 -6.98 28.85
N THR A 9 10.68 -7.83 29.79
CA THR A 9 11.60 -8.50 30.75
C THR A 9 11.77 -10.01 30.54
N ASN A 10 10.74 -10.75 30.12
CA ASN A 10 10.79 -12.22 30.03
C ASN A 10 10.68 -12.75 28.59
N PHE A 11 11.15 -11.94 27.64
CA PHE A 11 10.81 -12.07 26.23
C PHE A 11 11.40 -13.32 25.54
N ASN A 12 12.59 -13.79 25.94
CA ASN A 12 13.22 -14.97 25.32
C ASN A 12 12.40 -16.25 25.50
N ASN A 13 11.42 -16.25 26.40
CA ASN A 13 10.54 -17.39 26.68
C ASN A 13 9.30 -17.43 25.78
N TYR A 14 9.06 -16.41 24.95
CA TYR A 14 7.88 -16.29 24.10
C TYR A 14 8.21 -16.40 22.61
N VAL A 15 9.20 -17.24 22.27
CA VAL A 15 9.56 -17.51 20.89
C VAL A 15 8.44 -18.27 20.18
N LYS A 16 7.89 -17.72 19.10
CA LYS A 16 6.84 -18.41 18.31
C LYS A 16 7.46 -19.61 17.60
N PRO A 17 6.86 -20.80 17.68
CA PRO A 17 7.36 -21.97 16.98
C PRO A 17 7.21 -21.80 15.47
N GLN A 18 8.08 -22.46 14.70
CA GLN A 18 8.12 -22.32 13.24
C GLN A 18 6.77 -22.65 12.57
N GLY A 19 6.04 -23.66 13.06
CA GLY A 19 4.72 -23.99 12.54
C GLY A 19 3.68 -22.86 12.71
N PHE A 20 3.79 -22.08 13.78
CA PHE A 20 2.95 -20.88 13.97
C PHE A 20 3.31 -19.81 12.95
N LEU A 21 4.61 -19.55 12.77
CA LEU A 21 5.09 -18.61 11.76
C LEU A 21 4.65 -19.05 10.37
N ASP A 22 4.82 -20.32 10.00
CA ASP A 22 4.39 -20.84 8.71
C ASP A 22 2.88 -20.64 8.45
N ALA A 23 2.04 -20.91 9.46
CA ALA A 23 0.59 -20.81 9.32
C ALA A 23 0.10 -19.35 9.21
N PHE A 24 0.70 -18.42 9.96
CA PHE A 24 0.22 -17.04 10.12
C PHE A 24 1.02 -16.01 9.30
N GLN A 25 2.32 -16.22 9.07
CA GLN A 25 3.20 -15.27 8.36
C GLN A 25 2.85 -15.13 6.89
N GLU A 26 2.24 -16.13 6.27
CA GLU A 26 1.76 -15.97 4.90
C GLU A 26 0.59 -14.97 4.78
N ILE A 27 -0.21 -14.85 5.83
CA ILE A 27 -1.45 -14.06 5.84
C ILE A 27 -1.22 -12.68 6.45
N PHE A 28 -0.48 -12.66 7.55
CA PHE A 28 -0.23 -11.46 8.32
C PHE A 28 1.21 -10.94 8.12
N GLU A 29 1.98 -11.54 7.21
CA GLU A 29 3.30 -11.09 6.75
C GLU A 29 4.19 -10.54 7.88
N ASN A 30 4.52 -9.25 7.83
CA ASN A 30 5.40 -8.60 8.78
C ASN A 30 4.65 -7.97 9.97
N SER A 31 3.43 -8.41 10.24
CA SER A 31 2.64 -7.90 11.36
C SER A 31 3.25 -8.30 12.67
N PHE A 32 2.92 -7.53 13.70
CA PHE A 32 3.33 -7.85 15.06
C PHE A 32 3.00 -9.32 15.44
N PHE A 33 1.91 -9.88 14.94
CA PHE A 33 1.55 -11.25 15.27
C PHE A 33 2.34 -12.30 14.47
N ALA A 34 2.95 -11.93 13.34
CA ALA A 34 3.60 -12.86 12.42
C ALA A 34 5.11 -12.65 12.19
N VAL A 35 5.73 -11.58 12.67
CA VAL A 35 7.18 -11.37 12.49
C VAL A 35 8.00 -12.42 13.24
N ASN A 36 8.97 -12.99 12.51
CA ASN A 36 9.99 -13.84 13.07
C ASN A 36 10.94 -13.02 13.95
N HIS A 37 11.04 -13.41 15.22
CA HIS A 37 11.83 -12.72 16.24
C HIS A 37 12.93 -13.63 16.80
N HIS A 38 13.18 -14.76 16.14
CA HIS A 38 14.29 -15.62 16.45
C HIS A 38 15.61 -14.88 16.20
N PRO A 39 16.65 -15.03 17.04
CA PRO A 39 17.95 -14.39 16.81
C PRO A 39 18.61 -14.79 15.48
N GLN A 40 18.25 -15.95 14.93
CA GLN A 40 18.72 -16.43 13.62
C GLN A 40 17.77 -16.07 12.47
N ALA A 41 16.76 -15.23 12.71
CA ALA A 41 15.95 -14.68 11.62
C ALA A 41 16.85 -13.86 10.66
N PRO A 42 16.46 -13.68 9.37
CA PRO A 42 17.29 -12.97 8.39
C PRO A 42 17.72 -11.55 8.81
N ASP A 43 16.91 -10.87 9.63
CA ASP A 43 17.18 -9.54 10.20
C ASP A 43 17.71 -9.61 11.65
N ALA A 44 18.09 -10.80 12.11
CA ALA A 44 18.40 -11.13 13.49
C ALA A 44 17.31 -10.69 14.50
N GLY A 45 16.04 -10.58 14.07
CA GLY A 45 14.91 -10.12 14.89
C GLY A 45 14.84 -8.60 15.12
N ALA A 46 15.52 -7.80 14.30
CA ALA A 46 15.57 -6.33 14.43
C ALA A 46 14.19 -5.67 14.24
N GLY A 47 13.43 -6.08 13.23
CA GLY A 47 12.10 -5.54 12.94
C GLY A 47 11.14 -5.76 14.10
N TRP A 48 11.17 -6.95 14.70
CA TRP A 48 10.38 -7.25 15.89
C TRP A 48 10.79 -6.43 17.11
N ARG A 49 12.10 -6.32 17.41
CA ARG A 49 12.60 -5.53 18.55
C ARG A 49 12.10 -4.10 18.49
N LEU A 50 12.07 -3.54 17.28
CA LEU A 50 11.57 -2.19 17.04
C LEU A 50 10.06 -2.09 17.29
N GLN A 51 9.26 -2.96 16.68
CA GLN A 51 7.81 -2.97 16.89
C GLN A 51 7.45 -3.16 18.37
N ARG A 52 8.13 -4.09 19.07
CA ARG A 52 7.99 -4.34 20.50
C ARG A 52 8.32 -3.10 21.34
N LYS A 53 9.42 -2.41 21.04
CA LYS A 53 9.85 -1.20 21.77
C LYS A 53 8.86 -0.04 21.60
N VAL A 54 8.14 0.01 20.47
CA VAL A 54 7.06 0.98 20.26
C VAL A 54 5.81 0.52 21.02
N ALA A 55 5.38 -0.73 20.85
CA ALA A 55 4.20 -1.30 21.50
C ALA A 55 4.26 -1.19 23.03
N ALA A 56 5.39 -1.54 23.66
CA ALA A 56 5.54 -1.45 25.12
C ALA A 56 5.40 -0.02 25.68
N LYS A 57 5.61 1.01 24.85
CA LYS A 57 5.40 2.42 25.22
C LYS A 57 3.98 2.90 24.96
N VAL A 58 3.28 2.29 24.00
CA VAL A 58 1.90 2.62 23.67
C VAL A 58 0.94 1.91 24.64
N PHE A 59 1.15 0.61 24.88
CA PHE A 59 0.30 -0.23 25.73
C PHE A 59 0.68 -0.14 27.22
N THR A 60 0.57 1.06 27.80
CA THR A 60 0.66 1.26 29.26
C THR A 60 -0.72 1.16 29.89
N THR A 61 -0.80 0.82 31.19
CA THR A 61 -2.08 0.76 31.90
C THR A 61 -2.81 2.10 31.89
N ALA A 62 -2.06 3.22 31.99
CA ALA A 62 -2.63 4.56 31.93
C ALA A 62 -3.26 4.84 30.56
N ASN A 63 -2.51 4.60 29.47
CA ASN A 63 -2.99 4.79 28.11
C ASN A 63 -4.21 3.92 27.82
N PHE A 64 -4.13 2.62 28.17
CA PHE A 64 -5.24 1.70 27.94
C PHE A 64 -6.49 2.17 28.65
N ARG A 65 -6.40 2.54 29.94
CA ARG A 65 -7.52 3.07 30.72
C ARG A 65 -8.14 4.30 30.05
N THR A 66 -7.33 5.27 29.63
CA THR A 66 -7.83 6.48 28.95
C THR A 66 -8.60 6.14 27.67
N PHE A 67 -8.10 5.21 26.84
CA PHE A 67 -8.78 4.84 25.59
C PHE A 67 -10.01 4.00 25.79
N THR A 68 -9.97 3.07 26.75
CA THR A 68 -11.02 2.07 26.90
C THR A 68 -12.18 2.59 27.74
N GLU A 69 -11.95 3.35 28.80
CA GLU A 69 -13.00 3.76 29.73
C GLU A 69 -14.09 4.60 29.05
N GLN A 70 -13.70 5.61 28.26
CA GLN A 70 -14.66 6.45 27.53
C GLN A 70 -15.34 5.72 26.38
N VAL A 71 -14.57 4.93 25.61
CA VAL A 71 -15.08 4.24 24.42
C VAL A 71 -16.07 3.14 24.80
N PHE A 72 -15.73 2.29 25.78
CA PHE A 72 -16.63 1.23 26.22
C PHE A 72 -17.89 1.78 26.91
N ALA A 73 -17.78 2.87 27.68
CA ALA A 73 -18.96 3.50 28.26
C ALA A 73 -19.92 3.99 27.17
N ARG A 74 -19.41 4.70 26.16
CA ARG A 74 -20.18 5.20 25.02
C ARG A 74 -20.85 4.08 24.23
N HIS A 75 -20.09 3.08 23.80
CA HIS A 75 -20.65 1.93 23.05
C HIS A 75 -21.62 1.13 23.91
N GLY A 76 -21.42 1.07 25.22
CA GLY A 76 -22.31 0.36 26.15
C GLY A 76 -23.68 1.01 26.18
N GLU A 77 -23.73 2.34 26.21
CA GLU A 77 -24.98 3.10 26.15
C GLU A 77 -25.69 2.94 24.80
N GLU A 78 -24.96 3.05 23.68
CA GLU A 78 -25.49 2.81 22.32
C GLU A 78 -26.07 1.40 22.16
N THR A 79 -25.39 0.41 22.74
CA THR A 79 -25.79 -0.99 22.72
C THR A 79 -27.08 -1.21 23.52
N LEU A 80 -27.21 -0.58 24.70
CA LEU A 80 -28.43 -0.63 25.51
C LEU A 80 -29.63 0.00 24.80
N VAL A 81 -29.42 1.13 24.12
CA VAL A 81 -30.46 1.78 23.31
C VAL A 81 -30.92 0.86 22.18
N THR A 82 -29.97 0.26 21.45
CA THR A 82 -30.26 -0.67 20.34
C THR A 82 -31.04 -1.89 20.83
N ALA A 83 -30.60 -2.49 21.93
CA ALA A 83 -31.23 -3.68 22.49
C ALA A 83 -32.67 -3.40 22.99
N ARG A 84 -32.90 -2.22 23.59
CA ARG A 84 -34.26 -1.77 23.96
C ARG A 84 -35.15 -1.54 22.73
N ALA A 85 -34.61 -0.97 21.67
CA ALA A 85 -35.34 -0.72 20.42
C ALA A 85 -35.72 -2.04 19.71
N GLU A 86 -34.82 -3.01 19.66
CA GLU A 86 -35.09 -4.34 19.10
C GLU A 86 -36.15 -5.09 19.91
N ALA A 87 -36.07 -5.03 21.24
CA ALA A 87 -37.08 -5.59 22.12
C ALA A 87 -38.46 -4.95 21.93
N MET A 88 -38.54 -3.61 21.75
CA MET A 88 -39.80 -2.94 21.42
C MET A 88 -40.36 -3.34 20.06
N LYS A 89 -39.50 -3.51 19.03
CA LYS A 89 -39.92 -3.97 17.71
C LYS A 89 -40.45 -5.40 17.72
N ALA A 90 -39.84 -6.29 18.52
CA ALA A 90 -40.34 -7.64 18.72
C ALA A 90 -41.73 -7.63 19.39
N ARG A 91 -41.92 -6.80 20.42
CA ARG A 91 -43.23 -6.59 21.08
C ARG A 91 -44.32 -6.11 20.11
N ALA A 92 -43.98 -5.21 19.18
CA ALA A 92 -44.92 -4.70 18.18
C ALA A 92 -45.35 -5.76 17.15
N ARG A 93 -44.54 -6.82 16.93
CA ARG A 93 -44.85 -7.92 16.01
C ARG A 93 -45.68 -9.02 16.67
N ASP A 94 -45.48 -9.30 17.96
CA ASP A 94 -46.10 -10.43 18.65
C ASP A 94 -47.53 -10.15 19.19
N GLY A 95 -48.03 -8.92 19.11
CA GLY A 95 -49.44 -8.59 19.38
C GLY A 95 -49.97 -8.91 20.78
N GLN A 96 -49.10 -9.27 21.75
CA GLN A 96 -49.52 -9.71 23.08
C GLN A 96 -49.66 -8.55 24.08
N SER A 97 -50.79 -8.59 24.81
CA SER A 97 -51.17 -7.65 25.86
C SER A 97 -50.19 -7.62 27.04
N GLN A 98 -50.07 -6.41 27.62
CA GLN A 98 -49.30 -6.05 28.80
C GLN A 98 -49.51 -7.02 29.97
N SER A 99 -48.56 -7.94 30.20
CA SER A 99 -48.43 -8.64 31.48
C SER A 99 -47.20 -8.10 32.23
N LYS A 100 -47.33 -7.91 33.55
CA LYS A 100 -46.44 -7.12 34.42
C LYS A 100 -45.08 -7.77 34.76
N ASP A 101 -44.77 -8.96 34.24
CA ASP A 101 -43.45 -9.59 34.39
C ASP A 101 -42.73 -9.60 33.04
N GLU A 102 -42.06 -8.49 32.75
CA GLU A 102 -41.44 -8.20 31.47
C GLU A 102 -40.06 -8.86 31.33
N SER A 103 -40.00 -10.10 30.83
CA SER A 103 -38.70 -10.67 30.46
C SER A 103 -38.18 -10.00 29.17
N PHE A 104 -37.11 -9.21 29.29
CA PHE A 104 -36.35 -8.67 28.17
C PHE A 104 -35.69 -9.81 27.38
N ARG A 105 -36.13 -10.03 26.13
CA ARG A 105 -35.48 -10.97 25.20
C ARG A 105 -34.76 -10.19 24.12
N CYS A 106 -33.45 -10.35 24.07
CA CYS A 106 -32.61 -9.87 22.98
C CYS A 106 -31.56 -10.94 22.65
N ASP A 107 -30.99 -10.89 21.45
CA ASP A 107 -29.85 -11.71 21.09
C ASP A 107 -28.58 -11.12 21.72
N MET A 108 -28.28 -11.56 22.93
CA MET A 108 -27.09 -11.11 23.65
C MET A 108 -25.79 -11.43 22.90
N GLN A 109 -25.77 -12.45 22.05
CA GLN A 109 -24.57 -12.83 21.30
C GLN A 109 -24.30 -11.82 20.18
N GLU A 110 -25.33 -11.46 19.40
CA GLU A 110 -25.18 -10.44 18.35
C GLU A 110 -24.87 -9.06 18.93
N ILE A 111 -25.57 -8.68 20.00
CA ILE A 111 -25.39 -7.40 20.69
C ILE A 111 -23.97 -7.29 21.28
N SER A 112 -23.50 -8.35 21.96
CA SER A 112 -22.14 -8.38 22.52
C SER A 112 -21.07 -8.36 21.43
N ALA A 113 -21.28 -9.07 20.31
CA ALA A 113 -20.36 -9.07 19.19
C ALA A 113 -20.22 -7.68 18.57
N ARG A 114 -21.36 -7.01 18.30
CA ARG A 114 -21.39 -5.66 17.73
C ARG A 114 -20.72 -4.64 18.64
N TYR A 115 -21.04 -4.67 19.94
CA TYR A 115 -20.39 -3.85 20.97
C TYR A 115 -18.87 -4.06 20.98
N THR A 116 -18.43 -5.32 20.99
CA THR A 116 -17.01 -5.69 21.08
C THR A 116 -16.24 -5.20 19.85
N VAL A 117 -16.75 -5.45 18.65
CA VAL A 117 -16.10 -5.03 17.40
C VAL A 117 -16.03 -3.50 17.33
N ASN A 118 -17.14 -2.80 17.56
CA ASN A 118 -17.15 -1.33 17.50
C ASN A 118 -16.22 -0.69 18.55
N SER A 119 -16.19 -1.24 19.76
CA SER A 119 -15.31 -0.76 20.82
C SER A 119 -13.84 -1.00 20.48
N ILE A 120 -13.49 -2.19 20.00
CA ILE A 120 -12.12 -2.51 19.60
C ILE A 120 -11.67 -1.62 18.44
N PHE A 121 -12.53 -1.42 17.44
CA PHE A 121 -12.22 -0.58 16.28
C PHE A 121 -11.97 0.87 16.67
N ASP A 122 -12.82 1.43 17.52
CA ASP A 122 -12.66 2.81 17.95
C ASP A 122 -11.42 3.00 18.85
N VAL A 123 -11.18 2.09 19.80
CA VAL A 123 -9.94 2.10 20.61
C VAL A 123 -8.70 1.95 19.73
N ALA A 124 -8.74 1.05 18.74
CA ALA A 124 -7.58 0.75 17.90
C ALA A 124 -7.30 1.83 16.85
N PHE A 125 -8.33 2.35 16.19
CA PHE A 125 -8.19 3.15 14.96
C PHE A 125 -8.79 4.56 15.06
N GLY A 126 -9.62 4.83 16.08
CA GLY A 126 -10.33 6.10 16.25
C GLY A 126 -11.31 6.41 15.13
N LEU A 127 -11.86 5.36 14.51
CA LEU A 127 -12.84 5.43 13.44
C LEU A 127 -13.98 4.44 13.73
N PRO A 128 -15.26 4.86 13.64
CA PRO A 128 -16.39 3.94 13.67
C PRO A 128 -16.30 2.97 12.49
N LEU A 129 -16.67 1.70 12.70
CA LEU A 129 -16.67 0.70 11.63
C LEU A 129 -17.58 1.11 10.46
N SER A 130 -18.68 1.82 10.76
CA SER A 130 -19.64 2.35 9.78
C SER A 130 -19.07 3.42 8.83
N GLU A 131 -17.96 4.07 9.19
CA GLU A 131 -17.30 5.06 8.33
C GLU A 131 -16.32 4.44 7.33
N ILE A 132 -16.18 3.11 7.35
CA ILE A 132 -15.23 2.39 6.51
C ILE A 132 -16.02 1.57 5.49
N GLU A 133 -15.88 1.94 4.21
CA GLU A 133 -16.50 1.22 3.10
C GLU A 133 -15.99 -0.23 3.03
N GLY A 134 -16.89 -1.16 2.66
CA GLY A 134 -16.53 -2.58 2.49
C GLY A 134 -16.40 -3.38 3.78
N THR A 135 -16.91 -2.87 4.92
CA THR A 135 -16.85 -3.57 6.22
C THR A 135 -17.96 -4.60 6.44
N GLU A 136 -18.96 -4.67 5.55
CA GLU A 136 -20.15 -5.53 5.71
C GLU A 136 -19.80 -6.98 6.05
N ASN A 137 -18.80 -7.55 5.36
CA ASN A 137 -18.35 -8.92 5.55
C ASN A 137 -17.01 -9.03 6.33
N PHE A 138 -16.48 -7.92 6.85
CA PHE A 138 -15.15 -7.90 7.46
C PHE A 138 -15.03 -8.86 8.65
N ALA A 139 -16.04 -8.86 9.54
CA ALA A 139 -16.04 -9.73 10.71
C ALA A 139 -16.11 -11.22 10.34
N GLU A 140 -16.91 -11.55 9.32
CA GLU A 140 -17.03 -12.91 8.80
C GLU A 140 -15.70 -13.36 8.17
N HIS A 141 -15.11 -12.54 7.30
CA HIS A 141 -13.81 -12.83 6.69
C HIS A 141 -12.70 -12.97 7.73
N MET A 142 -12.66 -12.10 8.75
CA MET A 142 -11.70 -12.23 9.85
C MET A 142 -11.87 -13.54 10.63
N SER A 143 -13.11 -13.92 10.93
CA SER A 143 -13.43 -15.18 11.60
C SER A 143 -12.98 -16.39 10.76
N PHE A 144 -13.28 -16.36 9.45
CA PHE A 144 -12.85 -17.38 8.50
C PHE A 144 -11.32 -17.50 8.44
N VAL A 145 -10.62 -16.37 8.28
CA VAL A 145 -9.16 -16.32 8.24
C VAL A 145 -8.55 -16.91 9.51
N ASN A 146 -9.02 -16.50 10.69
CA ASN A 146 -8.54 -17.02 11.97
C ASN A 146 -8.76 -18.52 12.13
N LYS A 147 -9.96 -19.01 11.78
CA LYS A 147 -10.29 -20.43 11.82
C LYS A 147 -9.37 -21.24 10.91
N HIS A 148 -9.09 -20.75 9.71
CA HIS A 148 -8.21 -21.43 8.76
C HIS A 148 -6.74 -21.40 9.16
N CYS A 149 -6.25 -20.29 9.74
CA CYS A 149 -4.91 -20.25 10.32
C CYS A 149 -4.75 -21.31 11.43
N ALA A 150 -5.76 -21.45 12.29
CA ALA A 150 -5.77 -22.51 13.31
C ALA A 150 -5.81 -23.91 12.67
N GLN A 151 -6.59 -24.11 11.60
CA GLN A 151 -6.58 -25.38 10.86
C GLN A 151 -5.21 -25.69 10.27
N ARG A 152 -4.52 -24.72 9.65
CA ARG A 152 -3.15 -24.91 9.14
C ARG A 152 -2.18 -25.33 10.25
N LEU A 153 -2.32 -24.73 11.44
CA LEU A 153 -1.45 -25.00 12.59
C LEU A 153 -1.69 -26.39 13.20
N PHE A 154 -2.95 -26.77 13.42
CA PHE A 154 -3.30 -27.96 14.21
C PHE A 154 -3.70 -29.19 13.40
N VAL A 155 -4.24 -29.00 12.18
CA VAL A 155 -4.90 -30.09 11.43
C VAL A 155 -4.28 -30.30 10.05
N LYS A 156 -4.01 -29.22 9.31
CA LYS A 156 -3.55 -29.22 7.92
C LYS A 156 -2.07 -28.82 7.84
N GLN A 157 -1.20 -29.46 8.61
CA GLN A 157 0.23 -29.10 8.66
C GLN A 157 0.94 -29.24 7.31
N TYR A 158 0.43 -30.09 6.41
CA TYR A 158 0.95 -30.29 5.05
C TYR A 158 0.22 -29.45 3.97
N TYR A 159 -0.55 -28.43 4.35
CA TYR A 159 -1.34 -27.62 3.41
C TYR A 159 -0.50 -27.04 2.26
N LYS A 160 0.78 -26.71 2.51
CA LYS A 160 1.71 -26.19 1.49
C LYS A 160 1.86 -27.16 0.30
N LEU A 161 1.84 -28.47 0.54
CA LEU A 161 1.98 -29.51 -0.49
C LEU A 161 0.70 -29.77 -1.28
N LEU A 162 -0.46 -29.37 -0.77
CA LEU A 162 -1.77 -29.68 -1.38
C LEU A 162 -2.53 -28.40 -1.77
N ARG A 163 -1.87 -27.26 -1.69
CA ARG A 163 -2.50 -25.94 -1.81
C ARG A 163 -3.28 -25.76 -3.12
N TRP A 164 -2.74 -26.27 -4.24
CA TRP A 164 -3.33 -26.07 -5.57
C TRP A 164 -4.67 -26.79 -5.75
N VAL A 165 -4.92 -27.87 -5.00
CA VAL A 165 -6.18 -28.64 -5.01
C VAL A 165 -7.13 -28.28 -3.86
N MET A 166 -6.75 -27.40 -2.93
CA MET A 166 -7.61 -27.02 -1.80
C MET A 166 -8.46 -25.79 -2.13
N PRO A 167 -9.79 -25.92 -2.36
CA PRO A 167 -10.65 -24.76 -2.62
C PRO A 167 -10.66 -23.80 -1.43
N SER A 168 -10.60 -24.36 -0.22
CA SER A 168 -10.57 -23.62 1.03
C SER A 168 -9.34 -22.69 1.17
N GLU A 169 -8.24 -22.99 0.47
CA GLU A 169 -7.03 -22.14 0.44
C GLU A 169 -7.18 -20.96 -0.53
N ARG A 170 -7.92 -21.14 -1.63
CA ARG A 170 -8.27 -20.04 -2.56
C ARG A 170 -9.24 -19.07 -1.91
N GLU A 171 -10.23 -19.60 -1.19
CA GLU A 171 -11.18 -18.81 -0.40
C GLU A 171 -10.46 -18.03 0.70
N LEU A 172 -9.52 -18.65 1.41
CA LEU A 172 -8.67 -17.98 2.39
C LEU A 172 -7.92 -16.79 1.78
N GLN A 173 -7.27 -16.97 0.63
CA GLN A 173 -6.59 -15.88 -0.07
C GLN A 173 -7.54 -14.75 -0.50
N ARG A 174 -8.80 -15.06 -0.81
CA ARG A 174 -9.80 -14.03 -1.12
C ARG A 174 -10.18 -13.26 0.15
N CYS A 175 -10.60 -13.95 1.21
CA CYS A 175 -10.97 -13.34 2.48
C CYS A 175 -9.83 -12.51 3.08
N THR A 176 -8.59 -13.01 3.02
CA THR A 176 -7.39 -12.27 3.45
C THR A 176 -7.21 -10.97 2.68
N ARG A 177 -7.40 -10.96 1.35
CA ARG A 177 -7.28 -9.74 0.54
C ARG A 177 -8.33 -8.70 0.92
N GLU A 178 -9.56 -9.13 1.19
CA GLU A 178 -10.65 -8.23 1.58
C GLU A 178 -10.41 -7.64 2.98
N VAL A 179 -9.93 -8.46 3.94
CA VAL A 179 -9.49 -7.99 5.26
C VAL A 179 -8.34 -6.97 5.16
N GLN A 180 -7.33 -7.27 4.34
CA GLN A 180 -6.18 -6.39 4.14
C GLN A 180 -6.60 -5.07 3.48
N ALA A 181 -7.52 -5.10 2.51
CA ALA A 181 -8.01 -3.88 1.87
C ALA A 181 -8.67 -2.92 2.87
N VAL A 182 -9.46 -3.44 3.81
CA VAL A 182 -10.05 -2.63 4.90
C VAL A 182 -8.96 -2.03 5.79
N ALA A 183 -7.98 -2.82 6.22
CA ALA A 183 -6.86 -2.35 7.05
C ALA A 183 -6.02 -1.26 6.32
N ASP A 184 -5.73 -1.47 5.05
CA ASP A 184 -4.99 -0.53 4.20
C ASP A 184 -5.74 0.79 4.04
N THR A 185 -7.06 0.73 3.87
CA THR A 185 -7.92 1.91 3.71
C THR A 185 -7.91 2.77 4.97
N ILE A 186 -8.04 2.13 6.13
CA ILE A 186 -7.93 2.79 7.45
C ILE A 186 -6.56 3.44 7.59
N LEU A 187 -5.48 2.71 7.34
CA LEU A 187 -4.13 3.21 7.53
C LEU A 187 -3.79 4.36 6.58
N LEU A 188 -4.15 4.26 5.30
CA LEU A 188 -3.91 5.33 4.32
C LEU A 188 -4.66 6.60 4.70
N ARG A 189 -5.96 6.49 5.05
CA ARG A 189 -6.76 7.63 5.52
C ARG A 189 -6.12 8.31 6.73
N ARG A 190 -5.58 7.52 7.67
CA ARG A 190 -5.00 8.03 8.92
C ARG A 190 -3.59 8.59 8.74
N LEU A 191 -2.82 8.11 7.76
CA LEU A 191 -1.50 8.65 7.43
C LEU A 191 -1.56 10.01 6.73
N GLN A 192 -2.63 10.27 5.98
CA GLN A 192 -2.84 11.54 5.25
C GLN A 192 -3.30 12.70 6.13
N GLU A 193 -3.68 12.43 7.39
CA GLU A 193 -4.17 13.48 8.28
C GLU A 193 -3.05 14.38 8.80
N SER A 194 -3.40 15.67 8.99
CA SER A 194 -2.48 16.65 9.55
C SER A 194 -2.04 16.27 10.96
N GLU A 195 -0.85 16.73 11.38
CA GLU A 195 -0.35 16.50 12.73
C GLU A 195 -1.30 17.02 13.80
N GLU A 196 -1.93 18.17 13.56
CA GLU A 196 -2.92 18.75 14.46
C GLU A 196 -4.11 17.81 14.67
N LYS A 197 -4.65 17.24 13.58
CA LYS A 197 -5.78 16.28 13.66
C LYS A 197 -5.37 14.95 14.28
N ILE A 198 -4.13 14.49 14.07
CA ILE A 198 -3.60 13.30 14.74
C ILE A 198 -3.37 13.56 16.23
N ASN A 199 -3.05 14.80 16.63
CA ASN A 199 -2.82 15.19 18.02
C ASN A 199 -4.10 15.32 18.85
N THR A 200 -5.24 15.61 18.22
CA THR A 200 -6.54 15.69 18.90
C THR A 200 -7.17 14.32 19.17
N ARG A 201 -6.82 13.29 18.40
CA ARG A 201 -7.42 11.96 18.56
C ARG A 201 -6.89 11.17 19.76
N SER A 202 -7.78 10.39 20.37
CA SER A 202 -7.47 9.52 21.51
C SER A 202 -7.65 8.04 21.12
N ASP A 203 -6.79 7.54 20.24
CA ASP A 203 -6.78 6.14 19.80
C ASP A 203 -5.34 5.59 19.75
N LEU A 204 -5.23 4.25 19.75
CA LEU A 204 -3.94 3.57 19.74
C LEU A 204 -3.14 3.88 18.47
N LEU A 205 -3.78 3.88 17.29
CA LEU A 205 -3.10 4.17 16.02
C LEU A 205 -2.52 5.58 16.00
N SER A 206 -3.24 6.60 16.50
CA SER A 206 -2.70 7.96 16.68
C SER A 206 -1.45 7.96 17.55
N LEU A 207 -1.46 7.27 18.69
CA LEU A 207 -0.27 7.18 19.55
C LEU A 207 0.90 6.48 18.84
N PHE A 208 0.63 5.41 18.10
CA PHE A 208 1.64 4.73 17.30
C PHE A 208 2.25 5.68 16.27
N ILE A 209 1.42 6.45 15.56
CA ILE A 209 1.87 7.46 14.58
C ILE A 209 2.69 8.54 15.28
N ARG A 210 2.23 9.14 16.39
CA ARG A 210 2.99 10.16 17.13
C ARG A 210 4.34 9.64 17.61
N LYS A 211 4.36 8.45 18.24
CA LYS A 211 5.61 7.85 18.75
C LYS A 211 6.55 7.39 17.66
N ALA A 212 6.05 7.06 16.48
CA ALA A 212 6.87 6.84 15.30
C ALA A 212 7.48 8.16 14.78
N ARG A 213 6.70 9.25 14.69
CA ARG A 213 7.16 10.59 14.26
C ARG A 213 8.19 11.21 15.21
N GLU A 214 7.96 11.14 16.52
CA GLU A 214 8.86 11.65 17.56
C GLU A 214 10.28 11.04 17.50
N ARG A 215 10.45 9.84 16.92
CA ARG A 215 11.70 9.10 16.96
C ARG A 215 12.68 9.36 15.81
N ALA A 216 12.32 10.01 14.70
CA ALA A 216 13.27 10.54 13.69
C ALA A 216 12.62 11.23 12.45
N PRO A 217 13.30 12.15 11.76
CA PRO A 217 13.07 12.47 10.34
C PRO A 217 13.33 11.27 9.39
N GLU A 218 14.10 10.28 9.86
CA GLU A 218 14.28 8.96 9.25
C GLU A 218 13.10 8.01 9.52
N ALA A 219 12.12 8.43 10.33
CA ALA A 219 10.92 7.65 10.62
C ALA A 219 9.97 7.53 9.43
N MET A 220 10.14 8.27 8.32
CA MET A 220 9.51 7.86 7.05
C MET A 220 9.88 6.41 6.69
N GLY A 221 11.08 5.95 7.06
CA GLY A 221 11.49 4.55 6.97
C GLY A 221 10.74 3.65 7.95
N LEU A 222 10.51 4.09 9.19
CA LEU A 222 9.72 3.36 10.21
C LEU A 222 8.23 3.31 9.87
N PHE A 223 7.68 4.34 9.24
CA PHE A 223 6.33 4.37 8.69
C PHE A 223 6.18 3.46 7.49
N LYS A 224 7.17 3.43 6.59
CA LYS A 224 7.27 2.41 5.54
C LYS A 224 7.41 1.00 6.15
N LEU A 225 8.15 0.85 7.24
CA LEU A 225 8.32 -0.42 7.96
C LEU A 225 7.02 -0.86 8.65
N LEU A 226 6.26 0.07 9.23
CA LEU A 226 4.97 -0.18 9.88
C LEU A 226 3.86 -0.41 8.86
N ALA A 227 3.85 0.29 7.73
CA ALA A 227 3.00 -0.01 6.58
C ALA A 227 3.33 -1.39 6.01
N SER A 228 4.62 -1.73 5.86
CA SER A 228 5.06 -3.07 5.47
C SER A 228 4.75 -4.13 6.53
N ALA A 229 4.75 -3.75 7.81
CA ALA A 229 4.38 -4.60 8.93
C ALA A 229 2.87 -4.86 8.95
N LEU A 230 2.06 -3.88 8.63
CA LEU A 230 0.60 -4.02 8.62
C LEU A 230 0.06 -4.64 7.32
N GLY A 231 0.94 -5.09 6.42
CA GLY A 231 0.55 -5.80 5.20
C GLY A 231 0.11 -4.89 4.05
N ILE A 232 0.39 -3.59 4.11
CA ILE A 232 0.12 -2.67 2.99
C ILE A 232 1.04 -3.05 1.83
N LYS A 233 0.55 -3.89 0.92
CA LYS A 233 1.25 -4.23 -0.32
C LYS A 233 1.18 -3.00 -1.23
N LYS A 234 2.25 -2.21 -1.20
CA LYS A 234 2.48 -1.22 -2.26
C LYS A 234 2.43 -1.96 -3.59
N THR A 235 1.54 -1.51 -4.46
CA THR A 235 1.40 -2.13 -5.78
C THR A 235 2.69 -1.87 -6.53
N GLN A 236 3.38 -2.95 -6.88
CA GLN A 236 4.63 -2.90 -7.62
C GLN A 236 4.31 -2.60 -9.08
N VAL A 237 4.92 -1.54 -9.61
CA VAL A 237 4.76 -1.11 -11.00
C VAL A 237 6.16 -1.09 -11.62
N ARG A 238 6.36 -1.88 -12.66
CA ARG A 238 7.59 -1.89 -13.44
C ARG A 238 7.44 -0.93 -14.62
N ILE A 239 8.37 0.01 -14.72
CA ILE A 239 8.37 1.02 -15.78
C ILE A 239 9.66 0.97 -16.57
N LEU A 240 9.54 1.11 -17.87
CA LEU A 240 10.67 1.20 -18.78
C LEU A 240 10.94 2.67 -19.10
N VAL A 241 12.17 3.15 -18.91
CA VAL A 241 12.58 4.52 -19.28
C VAL A 241 13.49 4.45 -20.49
N VAL A 242 13.04 5.02 -21.60
CA VAL A 242 13.67 4.93 -22.94
C VAL A 242 13.64 6.29 -23.66
N GLY A 243 14.34 6.37 -24.79
CA GLY A 243 14.61 7.59 -25.54
C GLY A 243 16.07 7.67 -25.97
N LEU A 244 16.39 8.60 -26.87
CA LEU A 244 17.74 8.71 -27.45
C LEU A 244 18.81 9.03 -26.41
N ASP A 245 20.07 8.73 -26.71
CA ASP A 245 21.20 9.15 -25.89
C ASP A 245 21.19 10.68 -25.66
N ASN A 246 21.65 11.08 -24.48
CA ASN A 246 21.65 12.47 -24.03
C ASN A 246 20.26 13.13 -23.83
N SER A 247 19.15 12.41 -23.98
CA SER A 247 17.81 13.00 -23.71
C SER A 247 17.53 13.33 -22.24
N GLY A 248 18.37 12.84 -21.32
CA GLY A 248 18.28 13.14 -19.88
C GLY A 248 17.54 12.11 -19.03
N LYS A 249 17.33 10.88 -19.55
CA LYS A 249 16.70 9.75 -18.82
C LYS A 249 17.24 9.53 -17.42
N THR A 250 18.54 9.27 -17.30
CA THR A 250 19.17 8.97 -16.01
C THR A 250 19.11 10.15 -15.05
N THR A 251 19.22 11.39 -15.55
CA THR A 251 19.04 12.61 -14.75
C THR A 251 17.60 12.72 -14.23
N LEU A 252 16.60 12.40 -15.07
CA LEU A 252 15.20 12.41 -14.71
C LEU A 252 14.90 11.35 -13.65
N VAL A 253 15.37 10.11 -13.86
CA VAL A 253 15.24 9.01 -12.89
C VAL A 253 15.94 9.34 -11.58
N ASN A 254 17.13 9.95 -11.64
CA ASN A 254 17.85 10.42 -10.46
C ASN A 254 17.02 11.43 -9.65
N HIS A 255 16.25 12.30 -10.30
CA HIS A 255 15.38 13.26 -9.62
C HIS A 255 14.24 12.58 -8.83
N LEU A 256 13.74 11.43 -9.30
CA LEU A 256 12.66 10.67 -8.66
C LEU A 256 13.14 9.93 -7.39
N LYS A 257 14.45 9.73 -7.24
CA LYS A 257 15.01 9.08 -6.06
C LYS A 257 14.88 9.99 -4.83
N PRO A 258 14.80 9.42 -3.62
CA PRO A 258 14.89 10.20 -2.39
C PRO A 258 16.13 11.10 -2.40
N LYS A 259 16.02 12.35 -1.92
CA LYS A 259 17.13 13.34 -1.95
C LYS A 259 18.48 12.82 -1.43
N LYS A 260 18.46 11.92 -0.45
CA LYS A 260 19.68 11.29 0.12
C LYS A 260 20.37 10.29 -0.83
N SER A 261 19.65 9.77 -1.81
CA SER A 261 20.10 8.74 -2.77
C SER A 261 20.34 9.30 -4.17
N GLN A 262 20.15 10.61 -4.38
CA GLN A 262 20.41 11.25 -5.66
C GLN A 262 21.92 11.36 -5.89
N ALA A 263 22.39 10.90 -7.04
CA ALA A 263 23.77 11.06 -7.48
C ALA A 263 24.04 12.53 -7.80
N ARG A 264 25.22 13.03 -7.42
CA ARG A 264 25.68 14.40 -7.75
C ARG A 264 26.04 14.55 -9.23
N GLU A 265 26.60 13.49 -9.81
CA GLU A 265 26.98 13.41 -11.21
C GLU A 265 26.33 12.19 -11.85
N VAL A 266 25.86 12.37 -13.08
CA VAL A 266 25.25 11.32 -13.88
C VAL A 266 26.15 11.08 -15.08
N VAL A 267 26.60 9.83 -15.22
CA VAL A 267 27.43 9.38 -16.34
C VAL A 267 26.57 8.67 -17.40
N PRO A 268 26.98 8.66 -18.68
CA PRO A 268 26.26 7.93 -19.72
C PRO A 268 26.07 6.45 -19.37
N THR A 269 24.82 5.99 -19.39
CA THR A 269 24.46 4.61 -19.06
C THR A 269 24.97 3.62 -20.10
N ILE A 270 25.65 2.57 -19.65
CA ILE A 270 26.06 1.41 -20.45
C ILE A 270 25.07 0.28 -20.15
N GLY A 271 24.34 -0.20 -21.16
CA GLY A 271 23.31 -1.23 -20.98
C GLY A 271 22.06 -0.66 -20.29
N PHE A 272 21.89 -0.90 -18.99
CA PHE A 272 20.74 -0.46 -18.20
C PHE A 272 21.09 -0.26 -16.72
N GLN A 273 20.23 0.47 -16.01
CA GLN A 273 20.23 0.58 -14.54
C GLN A 273 18.84 0.24 -14.00
N VAL A 274 18.79 -0.32 -12.79
CA VAL A 274 17.53 -0.59 -12.07
C VAL A 274 17.47 0.33 -10.87
N GLU A 275 16.39 1.10 -10.80
CA GLU A 275 16.18 2.07 -9.73
C GLU A 275 14.79 1.90 -9.13
N GLU A 276 14.66 2.26 -7.86
CA GLU A 276 13.38 2.17 -7.16
C GLU A 276 13.01 3.51 -6.53
N PHE A 277 11.76 3.91 -6.74
CA PHE A 277 11.18 5.03 -6.02
C PHE A 277 9.75 4.73 -5.61
N THR A 278 9.29 5.43 -4.56
CA THR A 278 7.90 5.34 -4.10
C THR A 278 7.21 6.65 -4.42
N LYS A 279 6.06 6.58 -5.08
CA LYS A 279 5.13 7.70 -5.21
C LYS A 279 3.72 7.23 -4.84
N SER A 280 3.04 7.99 -3.99
CA SER A 280 1.72 7.65 -3.46
C SER A 280 1.70 6.24 -2.84
N ASN A 281 0.78 5.35 -3.24
CA ASN A 281 0.69 3.96 -2.79
C ASN A 281 1.39 2.95 -3.74
N LEU A 282 2.15 3.44 -4.71
CA LEU A 282 2.84 2.63 -5.71
C LEU A 282 4.34 2.57 -5.39
N ASN A 283 4.93 1.40 -5.63
CA ASN A 283 6.37 1.26 -5.67
C ASN A 283 6.79 1.03 -7.12
N PHE A 284 7.59 1.95 -7.64
CA PHE A 284 8.05 1.92 -9.01
C PHE A 284 9.42 1.27 -9.07
N THR A 285 9.54 0.21 -9.86
CA THR A 285 10.83 -0.34 -10.30
C THR A 285 11.07 0.16 -11.71
N VAL A 286 12.15 0.91 -11.88
CA VAL A 286 12.50 1.64 -13.11
C VAL A 286 13.64 0.91 -13.79
N PHE A 287 13.45 0.54 -15.04
CA PHE A 287 14.52 0.07 -15.93
C PHE A 287 14.97 1.26 -16.79
N ASP A 288 16.04 1.95 -16.36
CA ASP A 288 16.64 3.06 -17.10
C ASP A 288 17.59 2.51 -18.17
N MET A 289 17.18 2.62 -19.43
CA MET A 289 17.88 2.01 -20.55
C MET A 289 18.85 2.97 -21.23
N SER A 290 19.97 2.45 -21.73
CA SER A 290 20.86 3.25 -22.58
C SER A 290 20.16 3.65 -23.87
N GLY A 291 20.34 4.91 -24.26
CA GLY A 291 19.83 5.46 -25.53
C GLY A 291 20.83 5.40 -26.69
N GLN A 292 22.06 4.93 -26.45
CA GLN A 292 23.08 4.83 -27.50
C GLN A 292 22.63 3.80 -28.54
N SER A 293 22.77 4.11 -29.83
CA SER A 293 22.25 3.28 -30.93
C SER A 293 22.62 1.80 -30.80
N ARG A 294 23.87 1.49 -30.41
CA ARG A 294 24.36 0.10 -30.24
C ARG A 294 23.72 -0.71 -29.11
N TYR A 295 22.95 -0.07 -28.22
CA TYR A 295 22.32 -0.69 -27.05
C TYR A 295 20.79 -0.64 -27.07
N ARG A 296 20.17 0.00 -28.08
CA ARG A 296 18.69 0.17 -28.14
C ARG A 296 17.96 -1.17 -28.29
N ASN A 297 18.58 -2.14 -28.95
CA ASN A 297 18.07 -3.52 -29.01
C ASN A 297 17.86 -4.15 -27.63
N LEU A 298 18.53 -3.68 -26.57
CA LEU A 298 18.31 -4.20 -25.22
C LEU A 298 16.95 -3.80 -24.62
N TRP A 299 16.26 -2.81 -25.19
CA TRP A 299 14.94 -2.38 -24.71
C TRP A 299 13.92 -3.51 -24.80
N GLU A 300 14.01 -4.33 -25.85
CA GLU A 300 13.04 -5.40 -26.15
C GLU A 300 12.97 -6.48 -25.07
N ASN A 301 14.07 -6.67 -24.34
CA ASN A 301 14.18 -7.63 -23.25
C ASN A 301 13.24 -7.33 -22.07
N TYR A 302 12.70 -6.11 -21.99
CA TYR A 302 11.85 -5.66 -20.87
C TYR A 302 10.40 -5.42 -21.26
N TYR A 303 10.07 -5.48 -22.56
CA TYR A 303 8.71 -5.21 -23.06
C TYR A 303 7.65 -6.18 -22.52
N SER A 304 8.03 -7.42 -22.23
CA SER A 304 7.12 -8.42 -21.65
C SER A 304 6.65 -8.02 -20.25
N ASP A 305 7.54 -7.37 -19.49
CA ASP A 305 7.46 -7.32 -18.03
C ASP A 305 7.00 -5.96 -17.48
N VAL A 306 6.95 -4.93 -18.32
CA VAL A 306 6.64 -3.55 -17.90
C VAL A 306 5.15 -3.23 -17.99
N GLN A 307 4.67 -2.39 -17.08
CA GLN A 307 3.28 -1.92 -17.04
C GLN A 307 3.11 -0.49 -17.53
N ALA A 308 4.19 0.27 -17.67
CA ALA A 308 4.21 1.63 -18.21
C ALA A 308 5.55 1.93 -18.89
N ILE A 309 5.54 2.91 -19.78
CA ILE A 309 6.74 3.40 -20.46
C ILE A 309 6.87 4.90 -20.21
N ILE A 310 8.08 5.35 -19.91
CA ILE A 310 8.45 6.75 -19.92
C ILE A 310 9.39 6.96 -21.12
N TYR A 311 9.00 7.84 -22.03
CA TYR A 311 9.77 8.18 -23.22
C TYR A 311 10.31 9.60 -23.09
N VAL A 312 11.63 9.75 -22.96
CA VAL A 312 12.27 11.05 -22.69
C VAL A 312 12.87 11.61 -23.97
N LEU A 313 12.41 12.79 -24.37
CA LEU A 313 12.82 13.55 -25.54
C LEU A 313 13.76 14.69 -25.13
N ASP A 314 14.78 14.94 -25.94
CA ASP A 314 15.51 16.21 -25.88
C ASP A 314 14.77 17.23 -26.74
N SER A 315 14.07 18.18 -26.11
CA SER A 315 13.31 19.20 -26.84
C SER A 315 14.18 20.13 -27.68
N THR A 316 15.49 20.20 -27.42
CA THR A 316 16.41 21.03 -28.22
C THR A 316 16.94 20.33 -29.46
N ASP A 317 16.80 19.01 -29.53
CA ASP A 317 17.39 18.18 -30.57
C ASP A 317 16.40 17.93 -31.71
N THR A 318 16.06 19.01 -32.41
CA THR A 318 15.09 18.99 -33.51
C THR A 318 15.51 18.06 -34.65
N ILE A 319 16.82 17.93 -34.90
CA ILE A 319 17.38 17.08 -35.97
C ILE A 319 17.15 15.60 -35.66
N ARG A 320 17.39 15.16 -34.41
CA ARG A 320 17.19 13.75 -34.04
C ARG A 320 15.75 13.41 -33.64
N MET A 321 14.82 14.34 -33.78
CA MET A 321 13.41 14.08 -33.50
C MET A 321 12.81 13.01 -34.44
N CYS A 322 13.24 12.97 -35.70
CA CYS A 322 12.84 11.90 -36.63
C CYS A 322 13.34 10.53 -36.15
N VAL A 323 14.59 10.44 -35.66
CA VAL A 323 15.12 9.20 -35.09
C VAL A 323 14.35 8.81 -33.84
N ALA A 324 13.96 9.78 -33.00
CA ALA A 324 13.15 9.52 -31.82
C ALA A 324 11.73 9.01 -32.18
N LYS A 325 11.17 9.49 -33.30
CA LYS A 325 9.91 8.99 -33.87
C LYS A 325 10.05 7.56 -34.36
N ASP A 326 11.04 7.26 -35.19
CA ASP A 326 11.27 5.90 -35.73
C ASP A 326 11.45 4.86 -34.60
N GLU A 327 12.19 5.23 -33.55
CA GLU A 327 12.38 4.37 -32.37
C GLU A 327 11.10 4.20 -31.53
N LEU A 328 10.26 5.24 -31.46
CA LEU A 328 8.95 5.15 -30.82
C LEU A 328 8.03 4.21 -31.60
N GLU A 329 7.96 4.35 -32.93
CA GLU A 329 7.16 3.50 -33.82
C GLU A 329 7.56 2.03 -33.66
N GLN A 330 8.86 1.72 -33.77
CA GLN A 330 9.37 0.35 -33.57
C GLN A 330 9.00 -0.20 -32.19
N LEU A 331 9.10 0.62 -31.14
CA LEU A 331 8.74 0.24 -29.78
C LEU A 331 7.24 -0.07 -29.65
N VAL A 332 6.35 0.76 -30.21
CA VAL A 332 4.90 0.56 -30.05
C VAL A 332 4.34 -0.56 -30.94
N GLU A 333 4.96 -0.79 -32.10
CA GLU A 333 4.61 -1.85 -33.05
C GLU A 333 5.13 -3.23 -32.61
N HIS A 334 6.12 -3.28 -31.72
CA HIS A 334 6.65 -4.54 -31.23
C HIS A 334 5.54 -5.43 -30.62
N LYS A 335 5.50 -6.71 -31.01
CA LYS A 335 4.44 -7.69 -30.66
C LYS A 335 4.03 -7.71 -29.17
N GLU A 336 5.02 -7.58 -28.29
CA GLU A 336 4.84 -7.58 -26.82
C GLU A 336 4.13 -6.33 -26.30
N LEU A 337 4.27 -5.19 -26.99
CA LEU A 337 3.67 -3.92 -26.60
C LEU A 337 2.42 -3.62 -27.40
N ALA A 338 2.37 -3.95 -28.69
CA ALA A 338 1.23 -3.72 -29.57
C ALA A 338 -0.07 -4.32 -29.00
N SER A 339 0.01 -5.53 -28.43
CA SER A 339 -1.13 -6.24 -27.84
C SER A 339 -1.55 -5.72 -26.45
N LYS A 340 -0.71 -4.90 -25.79
CA LYS A 340 -0.94 -4.43 -24.41
C LYS A 340 -1.39 -2.97 -24.36
N LYS A 341 -2.31 -2.67 -23.44
CA LYS A 341 -2.72 -1.30 -23.09
C LYS A 341 -1.74 -0.69 -22.08
N VAL A 342 -0.49 -0.52 -22.49
CA VAL A 342 0.58 0.09 -21.68
C VAL A 342 0.52 1.62 -21.87
N PRO A 343 0.29 2.41 -20.81
CA PRO A 343 0.35 3.86 -20.90
C PRO A 343 1.78 4.36 -21.13
N ILE A 344 1.91 5.41 -21.95
CA ILE A 344 3.20 6.01 -22.30
C ILE A 344 3.22 7.47 -21.84
N LEU A 345 4.15 7.80 -20.93
CA LEU A 345 4.40 9.17 -20.49
C LEU A 345 5.59 9.75 -21.26
N PHE A 346 5.37 10.85 -21.96
CA PHE A 346 6.40 11.57 -22.69
C PHE A 346 6.90 12.75 -21.86
N PHE A 347 8.21 12.90 -21.79
CA PHE A 347 8.86 14.10 -21.26
C PHE A 347 9.53 14.87 -22.39
N ALA A 348 9.01 16.06 -22.68
CA ALA A 348 9.68 17.07 -23.49
C ALA A 348 10.72 17.76 -22.59
N ASN A 349 11.93 17.19 -22.54
CA ASN A 349 12.95 17.55 -21.55
C ASN A 349 13.91 18.64 -22.06
N LYS A 350 14.61 19.29 -21.12
CA LYS A 350 15.53 20.42 -21.35
C LYS A 350 14.84 21.71 -21.79
N MET A 351 13.62 21.92 -21.29
CA MET A 351 12.81 23.13 -21.55
C MET A 351 13.41 24.43 -20.98
N ASP A 352 14.49 24.34 -20.22
CA ASP A 352 15.29 25.49 -19.77
C ASP A 352 16.23 26.04 -20.83
N LEU A 353 16.52 25.27 -21.88
CA LEU A 353 17.44 25.66 -22.93
C LEU A 353 16.74 26.47 -24.04
N PRO A 354 17.46 27.40 -24.69
CA PRO A 354 16.91 28.14 -25.82
C PRO A 354 16.60 27.18 -26.99
N ASN A 355 15.58 27.51 -27.76
CA ASN A 355 15.10 26.73 -28.91
C ASN A 355 14.55 25.34 -28.56
N ALA A 356 14.22 25.09 -27.28
CA ALA A 356 13.50 23.88 -26.90
C ALA A 356 12.09 23.89 -27.50
N LEU A 357 11.75 22.83 -28.23
CA LEU A 357 10.41 22.57 -28.71
C LEU A 357 9.44 22.41 -27.53
N THR A 358 8.31 23.08 -27.65
CA THR A 358 7.19 22.93 -26.72
C THR A 358 6.63 21.50 -26.76
N PRO A 359 5.95 21.04 -25.69
CA PRO A 359 5.29 19.74 -25.69
C PRO A 359 4.33 19.53 -26.88
N VAL A 360 3.67 20.60 -27.35
CA VAL A 360 2.76 20.56 -28.51
C VAL A 360 3.53 20.32 -29.81
N GLU A 361 4.66 21.00 -30.00
CA GLU A 361 5.51 20.78 -31.18
C GLU A 361 6.12 19.38 -31.17
N CYS A 362 6.60 18.89 -30.02
CA CYS A 362 7.05 17.51 -29.88
C CYS A 362 5.93 16.51 -30.22
N MET A 363 4.72 16.72 -29.71
CA MET A 363 3.55 15.88 -30.01
C MET A 363 3.28 15.79 -31.52
N GLN A 364 3.37 16.93 -32.23
CA GLN A 364 3.18 16.99 -33.67
C GLN A 364 4.31 16.28 -34.43
N MET A 365 5.58 16.51 -34.04
CA MET A 365 6.73 15.90 -34.72
C MET A 365 6.80 14.38 -34.54
N LEU A 366 6.37 13.86 -33.39
CA LEU A 366 6.27 12.42 -33.15
C LEU A 366 4.93 11.81 -33.61
N GLU A 367 4.00 12.63 -34.09
CA GLU A 367 2.66 12.21 -34.51
C GLU A 367 1.95 11.36 -33.45
N LEU A 368 1.97 11.81 -32.18
CA LEU A 368 1.45 10.99 -31.06
C LEU A 368 -0.05 10.64 -31.18
N ASP A 369 -0.81 11.41 -31.96
CA ASP A 369 -2.21 11.13 -32.28
C ASP A 369 -2.38 9.81 -33.06
N SER A 370 -1.32 9.34 -33.74
CA SER A 370 -1.31 8.07 -34.48
C SER A 370 -1.14 6.82 -33.60
N LEU A 371 -0.84 6.98 -32.30
CA LEU A 371 -0.58 5.87 -31.36
C LEU A 371 -1.82 5.01 -31.02
N GLY A 372 -2.96 5.29 -31.66
CA GLY A 372 -4.17 4.48 -31.64
C GLY A 372 -4.77 4.36 -30.24
N SER A 373 -4.89 3.13 -29.72
CA SER A 373 -5.61 2.85 -28.47
C SER A 373 -4.77 3.01 -27.19
N LYS A 374 -3.49 3.40 -27.31
CA LYS A 374 -2.60 3.58 -26.16
C LYS A 374 -2.88 4.92 -25.47
N SER A 375 -3.06 4.88 -24.16
CA SER A 375 -3.15 6.10 -23.35
C SER A 375 -1.78 6.77 -23.27
N TRP A 376 -1.68 8.04 -23.61
CA TRP A 376 -0.44 8.79 -23.49
C TRP A 376 -0.66 10.18 -22.90
N HIS A 377 0.43 10.76 -22.40
CA HIS A 377 0.48 12.15 -21.96
C HIS A 377 1.88 12.70 -22.20
N ILE A 378 1.98 13.98 -22.57
CA ILE A 378 3.24 14.67 -22.74
C ILE A 378 3.30 15.88 -21.81
N THR A 379 4.42 16.05 -21.11
CA THR A 379 4.65 17.21 -20.26
C THR A 379 6.03 17.80 -20.50
N ALA A 380 6.13 19.12 -20.31
CA ALA A 380 7.40 19.84 -20.31
C ALA A 380 8.20 19.47 -19.06
N SER A 381 9.50 19.22 -19.20
CA SER A 381 10.36 18.97 -18.05
C SER A 381 11.73 19.62 -18.13
N ASN A 382 12.29 19.85 -16.95
CA ASN A 382 13.71 20.06 -16.76
C ASN A 382 14.19 19.04 -15.71
N ALA A 383 14.86 17.99 -16.18
CA ALA A 383 15.38 16.93 -15.32
C ALA A 383 16.44 17.39 -14.30
N VAL A 384 17.17 18.48 -14.58
CA VAL A 384 18.18 19.02 -13.67
C VAL A 384 17.53 19.69 -12.46
N THR A 385 16.49 20.49 -12.69
CA THR A 385 15.77 21.19 -11.61
C THR A 385 14.61 20.40 -11.03
N GLY A 386 14.10 19.39 -11.75
CA GLY A 386 12.92 18.62 -11.40
C GLY A 386 11.59 19.18 -11.86
N ARG A 387 11.58 20.38 -12.47
CA ARG A 387 10.34 21.03 -12.90
C ARG A 387 9.60 20.14 -13.90
N GLY A 388 8.30 19.95 -13.69
CA GLY A 388 7.41 19.13 -14.53
C GLY A 388 7.55 17.62 -14.38
N VAL A 389 8.62 17.13 -13.74
CA VAL A 389 8.86 15.69 -13.54
C VAL A 389 7.80 15.07 -12.64
N GLU A 390 7.53 15.70 -11.50
CA GLU A 390 6.52 15.21 -10.53
C GLU A 390 5.10 15.18 -11.11
N GLU A 391 4.74 16.16 -11.93
CA GLU A 391 3.42 16.25 -12.57
C GLU A 391 3.20 15.09 -13.56
N GLY A 392 4.21 14.77 -14.36
CA GLY A 392 4.15 13.62 -15.27
C GLY A 392 4.02 12.29 -14.52
N ILE A 393 4.77 12.11 -13.43
CA ILE A 393 4.66 10.89 -12.60
C ILE A 393 3.32 10.80 -11.88
N GLU A 394 2.73 11.92 -11.46
CA GLU A 394 1.38 11.94 -10.89
C GLU A 394 0.35 11.43 -11.91
N TRP A 395 0.40 11.91 -13.15
CA TRP A 395 -0.45 11.40 -14.22
C TRP A 395 -0.28 9.89 -14.42
N LEU A 396 0.96 9.40 -14.36
CA LEU A 396 1.25 7.98 -14.50
C LEU A 396 0.68 7.16 -13.34
N ALA A 397 0.81 7.65 -12.10
CA ALA A 397 0.23 7.02 -10.91
C ALA A 397 -1.30 6.95 -11.00
N ASP A 398 -1.94 8.01 -11.50
CA ASP A 398 -3.39 8.07 -11.71
C ASP A 398 -3.90 7.01 -12.71
N GLN A 399 -3.12 6.67 -13.74
CA GLN A 399 -3.48 5.59 -14.67
C GLN A 399 -3.64 4.25 -13.93
N PHE A 400 -2.77 3.98 -12.96
CA PHE A 400 -2.82 2.77 -12.16
C PHE A 400 -3.89 2.82 -11.06
N ALA A 401 -4.22 4.00 -10.55
CA ALA A 401 -5.34 4.19 -9.61
C ALA A 401 -6.70 3.96 -10.30
N LYS A 402 -6.92 4.57 -11.48
CA LYS A 402 -8.17 4.44 -12.27
C LYS A 402 -8.40 3.00 -12.78
N GLY A 403 -7.33 2.27 -13.08
CA GLY A 403 -7.40 0.87 -13.51
C GLY A 403 -7.95 -0.11 -12.47
N LYS A 404 -7.89 0.24 -11.16
CA LYS A 404 -8.45 -0.59 -10.08
C LYS A 404 -9.95 -0.44 -9.87
N SER A 405 -10.55 0.68 -10.29
CA SER A 405 -11.99 0.94 -10.10
C SER A 405 -12.89 0.33 -11.19
N ARG A 406 -12.31 -0.21 -12.27
CA ARG A 406 -13.02 -0.80 -13.42
C ARG A 406 -12.93 -2.33 -13.50
N LYS A 407 -12.24 -2.97 -12.54
CA LYS A 407 -12.26 -4.42 -12.31
C LYS A 407 -13.05 -4.69 -11.05
#